data_AF-A0A8J7PQV7-F1
#
_entry.id   AF-A0A8J7PQV7-F1
#
_cell.length_a   1.000
_cell.length_b   1.000
_cell.length_c   1.000
_cell.angle_alpha   90.00
_cell.angle_beta   90.00
_cell.angle_gamma   90.00
#
_symmetry.space_group_name_H-M   'P 1'
#
loop_
_entity.id
_entity.type
_entity.pdbx_description
1 polymer ?
#
loop_
_entity_poly.entity_id
_entity_poly.type
_entity_poly.pdbx_seq_one_letter_code
_entity_poly.pdbx_strand_id
1 'polypeptide(L)'
;MLPFPLPFARPSFLYLLVLLPVFGLIAIIAARRRRTALARLGRPETVTGLSSLRPGSRRRSRLLMFAGLAGLILAVSGPRWGKGGEAGVVVGRDLVVVLDLSRSMTAADMADPVYRQRWEAGRAGLHDLVAGVQRRGGHRLGLVVFAAKPWVVCPLTSDYDHFLARLDEFTPLAPPPELRPDPAEPVTSGTAIGAALRMALATHDSRFPGYQDILLVSDGDG
;
A
#
# COMPACT_ATOMS: atom_id res chain seq x y z
N MET A 1 -22.98 20.40 -3.33
CA MET A 1 -21.77 19.95 -2.59
C MET A 1 -21.50 18.52 -3.02
N LEU A 2 -20.35 18.25 -3.66
CA LEU A 2 -20.02 16.90 -4.14
C LEU A 2 -19.51 16.04 -2.95
N PRO A 3 -19.97 14.79 -2.78
CA PRO A 3 -19.78 14.02 -1.54
C PRO A 3 -18.39 13.40 -1.32
N PHE A 4 -17.40 13.67 -2.19
CA PHE A 4 -16.04 13.11 -2.04
C PHE A 4 -14.99 14.10 -2.57
N PRO A 5 -13.94 14.44 -1.79
CA PRO A 5 -12.78 15.11 -2.36
C PRO A 5 -12.07 14.12 -3.29
N LEU A 6 -12.04 14.40 -4.59
CA LEU A 6 -11.26 13.61 -5.54
C LEU A 6 -9.76 13.83 -5.23
N PRO A 7 -9.01 12.81 -4.81
CA PRO A 7 -7.58 12.97 -4.59
C PRO A 7 -6.89 13.09 -5.96
N PHE A 8 -6.54 14.31 -6.34
CA PHE A 8 -5.72 14.55 -7.52
C PHE A 8 -4.25 14.34 -7.17
N ALA A 9 -3.51 13.63 -8.03
CA ALA A 9 -2.07 13.42 -7.82
C ALA A 9 -1.29 14.75 -7.80
N ARG A 10 -1.77 15.76 -8.54
CA ARG A 10 -1.14 17.09 -8.62
C ARG A 10 -2.22 18.20 -8.73
N PRO A 11 -2.79 18.67 -7.60
CA PRO A 11 -3.90 19.63 -7.61
C PRO A 11 -3.52 20.99 -8.22
N SER A 12 -2.24 21.35 -8.23
CA SER A 12 -1.72 22.58 -8.84
C SER A 12 -1.99 22.69 -10.35
N PHE A 13 -2.18 21.58 -11.06
CA PHE A 13 -2.51 21.61 -12.49
C PHE A 13 -3.96 22.01 -12.79
N LEU A 14 -4.84 22.05 -11.78
CA LEU A 14 -6.20 22.57 -11.95
C LEU A 14 -6.22 24.07 -12.26
N TYR A 15 -5.20 24.83 -11.85
CA TYR A 15 -5.06 26.24 -12.22
C TYR A 15 -4.88 26.45 -13.73
N LEU A 16 -4.43 25.42 -14.47
CA LEU A 16 -4.35 25.46 -15.93
C LEU A 16 -5.72 25.55 -16.60
N LEU A 17 -6.81 25.23 -15.88
CA LEU A 17 -8.17 25.41 -16.37
C LEU A 17 -8.54 26.90 -16.54
N VAL A 18 -7.87 27.81 -15.82
CA VAL A 18 -8.01 29.27 -15.98
C VAL A 18 -7.47 29.75 -17.33
N LEU A 19 -6.58 28.98 -17.97
CA LEU A 19 -6.10 29.29 -19.31
C LEU A 19 -7.23 29.15 -20.36
N LEU A 20 -8.23 28.31 -20.10
CA LEU A 20 -9.33 28.03 -21.02
C LEU A 20 -10.22 29.27 -21.30
N PRO A 21 -10.68 30.04 -20.31
CA PRO A 21 -11.40 31.31 -20.56
C PRO A 21 -10.50 32.38 -21.18
N VAL A 22 -9.19 32.39 -20.90
CA VAL A 22 -8.24 33.33 -21.52
C VAL A 22 -8.14 33.06 -23.03
N PHE A 23 -7.95 31.81 -23.45
CA PHE A 23 -7.96 31.45 -24.86
C PHE A 23 -9.33 31.70 -25.52
N GLY A 24 -10.43 31.46 -24.79
CA GLY A 24 -11.77 31.80 -25.23
C GLY A 24 -11.94 33.30 -25.51
N LEU A 25 -11.45 34.16 -24.60
CA LEU A 25 -11.51 35.61 -24.74
C LEU A 25 -10.66 36.11 -25.90
N ILE A 26 -9.43 35.59 -26.05
CA ILE A 26 -8.55 35.90 -27.20
C ILE A 26 -9.24 35.51 -28.52
N ALA A 27 -9.85 34.33 -28.59
CA ALA A 27 -10.56 33.89 -29.79
C ALA A 27 -11.79 34.76 -30.11
N ILE A 28 -12.52 35.23 -29.10
CA ILE A 28 -13.64 36.17 -29.27
C ILE A 28 -13.14 37.53 -29.76
N ILE A 29 -12.07 38.06 -29.17
CA ILE A 29 -11.46 39.34 -29.58
C ILE A 29 -10.94 39.23 -31.01
N ALA A 30 -10.23 38.15 -31.36
CA ALA A 30 -9.74 37.89 -32.71
C ALA A 30 -10.89 37.77 -33.72
N ALA A 31 -11.97 37.07 -33.36
CA ALA A 31 -13.16 36.96 -34.21
C ALA A 31 -13.88 38.30 -34.41
N ARG A 32 -13.98 39.13 -33.36
CA ARG A 32 -14.53 40.49 -33.44
C ARG A 32 -13.65 41.38 -34.32
N ARG A 33 -12.33 41.40 -34.09
CA ARG A 33 -11.36 42.14 -34.92
C ARG A 33 -11.41 41.72 -36.38
N ARG A 34 -11.51 40.43 -36.67
CA ARG A 34 -11.63 39.91 -38.04
C ARG A 34 -12.93 40.37 -38.70
N ARG A 35 -14.06 40.41 -37.98
CA ARG A 35 -15.33 40.96 -38.48
C ARG A 35 -15.23 42.46 -38.76
N THR A 36 -14.60 43.23 -37.86
CA THR A 36 -14.40 44.67 -38.03
C THR A 36 -13.44 44.98 -39.18
N ALA A 37 -12.38 44.21 -39.35
CA ALA A 37 -11.44 44.34 -40.47
C ALA A 37 -12.08 43.99 -41.81
N LEU A 38 -12.90 42.92 -41.85
CA LEU A 38 -13.69 42.56 -43.04
C LEU A 38 -14.76 43.61 -43.37
N ALA A 39 -15.37 44.25 -42.37
CA ALA A 39 -16.32 45.35 -42.58
C ALA A 39 -15.65 46.62 -43.15
N ARG A 40 -14.36 46.85 -42.85
CA ARG A 40 -13.58 47.98 -43.40
C ARG A 40 -13.08 47.75 -44.83
N LEU A 41 -13.03 46.50 -45.29
CA LEU A 41 -12.54 46.14 -46.63
C LEU A 41 -13.60 46.24 -47.74
N GLY A 42 -14.80 46.75 -47.45
CA GLY A 42 -15.71 47.30 -48.47
C GLY A 42 -16.05 46.36 -49.62
N ARG A 43 -16.69 45.21 -49.34
CA ARG A 43 -17.69 44.48 -50.17
C ARG A 43 -17.96 43.11 -49.53
N PRO A 44 -19.13 42.87 -48.92
CA PRO A 44 -19.43 41.63 -48.20
C PRO A 44 -19.73 40.41 -49.10
N GLU A 45 -19.77 40.58 -50.42
CA GLU A 45 -20.32 39.58 -51.36
C GLU A 45 -19.29 38.60 -51.93
N THR A 46 -17.99 38.93 -51.94
CA THR A 46 -16.94 38.03 -52.48
C THR A 46 -16.23 37.17 -51.42
N VAL A 47 -16.40 37.45 -50.12
CA VAL A 47 -15.67 36.73 -49.05
C VAL A 47 -16.47 35.57 -48.45
N THR A 48 -17.79 35.54 -48.69
CA THR A 48 -18.66 34.42 -48.29
C THR A 48 -18.47 33.18 -49.18
N GLY A 49 -18.05 33.35 -50.44
CA GLY A 49 -17.77 32.25 -51.39
C GLY A 49 -16.44 31.50 -51.16
N LEU A 50 -15.44 32.14 -50.54
CA LEU A 50 -14.12 31.54 -50.27
C LEU A 50 -14.05 30.75 -48.96
N SER A 51 -15.17 30.68 -48.25
CA SER A 51 -15.27 30.14 -46.90
C SER A 51 -16.08 28.83 -46.94
N SER A 52 -15.49 27.74 -47.45
CA SER A 52 -16.19 26.46 -47.67
C SER A 52 -16.70 25.76 -46.39
N LEU A 53 -16.41 26.31 -45.21
CA LEU A 53 -16.89 25.77 -43.94
C LEU A 53 -18.14 26.50 -43.47
N ARG A 54 -19.29 25.81 -43.56
CA ARG A 54 -20.58 26.22 -43.00
C ARG A 54 -20.40 26.80 -41.58
N PRO A 55 -21.07 27.91 -41.22
CA PRO A 55 -20.92 28.55 -39.91
C PRO A 55 -21.09 27.59 -38.71
N GLY A 56 -21.98 26.60 -38.83
CA GLY A 56 -22.19 25.55 -37.83
C GLY A 56 -21.01 24.59 -37.64
N SER A 57 -20.23 24.32 -38.70
CA SER A 57 -19.04 23.46 -38.65
C SER A 57 -17.91 24.11 -37.85
N ARG A 58 -17.70 25.43 -38.02
CA ARG A 58 -16.68 26.18 -37.26
C ARG A 58 -16.99 26.29 -35.77
N ARG A 59 -18.27 26.28 -35.38
CA ARG A 59 -18.68 26.27 -33.97
C ARG A 59 -18.45 24.89 -33.35
N ARG A 60 -18.78 23.82 -34.08
CA ARG A 60 -18.58 22.43 -33.65
C ARG A 60 -17.10 22.08 -33.48
N SER A 61 -16.26 22.47 -34.44
CA SER A 61 -14.80 22.30 -34.36
C SER A 61 -14.19 23.01 -33.15
N ARG A 62 -14.62 24.24 -32.85
CA ARG A 62 -14.18 24.97 -31.64
C ARG A 62 -14.61 24.27 -30.35
N LEU A 63 -15.87 23.82 -30.27
CA LEU A 63 -16.37 23.05 -29.13
C LEU A 63 -15.56 21.77 -28.89
N LEU A 64 -15.26 21.02 -29.97
CA LEU A 64 -14.43 19.82 -29.89
C LEU A 64 -13.00 20.13 -29.43
N MET A 65 -12.41 21.23 -29.90
CA MET A 65 -11.07 21.65 -29.48
C MET A 65 -11.04 22.01 -27.99
N PHE A 66 -12.04 22.74 -27.49
CA PHE A 66 -12.15 23.05 -26.05
C PHE A 66 -12.44 21.82 -25.20
N ALA A 67 -13.29 20.91 -25.68
CA ALA A 67 -13.57 19.65 -25.00
C ALA A 67 -12.32 18.75 -24.94
N GLY A 68 -11.55 18.68 -26.03
CA GLY A 68 -10.28 17.95 -26.08
C GLY A 68 -9.23 18.55 -25.14
N LEU A 69 -9.10 19.87 -25.10
CA LEU A 69 -8.19 20.55 -24.17
C LEU A 69 -8.60 20.31 -22.71
N ALA A 70 -9.89 20.39 -22.38
CA ALA A 70 -10.39 20.07 -21.05
C ALA A 70 -10.11 18.60 -20.68
N GLY A 71 -10.30 17.66 -21.61
CA GLY A 71 -9.96 16.25 -21.44
C GLY A 71 -8.46 16.03 -21.20
N LEU A 72 -7.59 16.74 -21.92
CA LEU A 72 -6.13 16.67 -21.72
C LEU A 72 -5.72 17.19 -20.34
N ILE A 73 -6.30 18.32 -19.90
CA ILE A 73 -6.04 18.88 -18.56
C ILE A 73 -6.49 17.89 -17.47
N LEU A 74 -7.66 17.25 -17.65
CA LEU A 74 -8.13 16.21 -16.75
C LEU A 74 -7.23 14.96 -16.78
N ALA A 75 -6.71 14.55 -17.93
CA ALA A 75 -5.78 13.44 -18.00
C ALA A 75 -4.46 13.74 -17.27
N VAL A 76 -3.93 14.95 -17.43
CA VAL A 76 -2.68 15.40 -16.77
C VAL A 76 -2.87 15.61 -15.26
N SER A 77 -4.04 16.05 -14.80
CA SER A 77 -4.30 16.20 -13.37
C SER A 77 -4.37 14.87 -12.62
N GLY A 78 -4.50 13.76 -13.35
CA GLY A 78 -4.48 12.40 -12.82
C GLY A 78 -5.58 12.19 -11.78
N PRO A 79 -6.87 12.26 -12.15
CA PRO A 79 -7.97 11.95 -11.26
C PRO A 79 -7.85 10.50 -10.81
N ARG A 80 -7.61 10.29 -9.52
CA ARG A 80 -7.51 8.95 -8.95
C ARG A 80 -8.90 8.55 -8.46
N TRP A 81 -9.63 7.80 -9.28
CA TRP A 81 -10.79 7.06 -8.82
C TRP A 81 -10.33 5.75 -8.22
N GLY A 82 -10.42 5.65 -6.91
CA GLY A 82 -9.93 4.48 -6.19
C GLY A 82 -9.52 4.94 -4.81
N LYS A 83 -10.09 4.26 -3.81
CA LYS A 83 -9.90 4.51 -2.40
C LYS A 83 -8.41 4.77 -2.14
N GLY A 84 -8.05 6.04 -1.96
CA GLY A 84 -7.13 6.39 -0.90
C GLY A 84 -7.85 5.99 0.37
N GLY A 85 -7.86 4.67 0.66
CA GLY A 85 -8.12 4.23 2.00
C GLY A 85 -6.99 4.86 2.78
N GLU A 86 -7.25 6.01 3.38
CA GLU A 86 -6.94 6.12 4.79
C GLU A 86 -7.45 4.81 5.35
N ALA A 87 -6.53 3.86 5.55
CA ALA A 87 -6.82 2.62 6.23
C ALA A 87 -7.42 3.12 7.53
N GLY A 88 -8.76 3.04 7.63
CA GLY A 88 -9.48 3.60 8.76
C GLY A 88 -8.74 3.12 9.98
N VAL A 89 -8.38 4.03 10.88
CA VAL A 89 -7.54 3.75 12.05
C VAL A 89 -8.13 2.52 12.74
N VAL A 90 -7.60 1.36 12.39
CA VAL A 90 -7.98 0.12 13.03
C VAL A 90 -7.21 0.23 14.32
N VAL A 91 -7.94 0.50 15.41
CA VAL A 91 -7.38 0.53 16.76
C VAL A 91 -7.06 -0.91 17.15
N GLY A 92 -6.04 -1.44 16.49
CA GLY A 92 -5.48 -2.76 16.68
C GLY A 92 -4.12 -2.65 17.35
N ARG A 93 -3.72 -3.75 17.97
CA ARG A 93 -2.35 -3.94 18.44
C ARG A 93 -1.59 -4.76 17.42
N ASP A 94 -0.34 -4.43 17.22
CA ASP A 94 0.58 -5.24 16.44
C ASP A 94 1.18 -6.29 17.38
N LEU A 95 1.01 -7.56 17.07
CA LEU A 95 1.61 -8.65 17.84
C LEU A 95 2.67 -9.34 16.97
N VAL A 96 3.92 -9.25 17.39
CA VAL A 96 5.01 -9.97 16.74
C VAL A 96 5.37 -11.19 17.56
N VAL A 97 5.13 -12.36 16.97
CA VAL A 97 5.51 -13.65 17.54
C VAL A 97 6.95 -13.92 17.16
N VAL A 98 7.79 -14.16 18.16
CA VAL A 98 9.20 -14.57 18.02
C VAL A 98 9.29 -16.02 18.44
N LEU A 99 9.55 -16.90 17.49
CA LEU A 99 9.43 -18.35 17.66
C LEU A 99 10.80 -19.04 17.53
N ASP A 100 11.16 -19.79 18.55
CA ASP A 100 12.38 -20.58 18.59
C ASP A 100 12.23 -21.87 17.77
N LEU A 101 13.16 -22.09 16.84
CA LEU A 101 13.28 -23.28 15.99
C LEU A 101 14.62 -24.01 16.23
N SER A 102 15.26 -23.77 17.37
CA SER A 102 16.46 -24.49 17.77
C SER A 102 16.18 -25.98 18.03
N ARG A 103 17.24 -26.79 18.01
CA ARG A 103 17.12 -28.23 18.21
C ARG A 103 16.50 -28.61 19.57
N SER A 104 16.68 -27.78 20.60
CA SER A 104 16.12 -28.06 21.94
C SER A 104 14.59 -28.01 21.94
N MET A 105 13.96 -27.25 21.04
CA MET A 105 12.50 -27.26 20.84
C MET A 105 11.95 -28.60 20.29
N THR A 106 12.83 -29.53 19.88
CA THR A 106 12.47 -30.92 19.51
C THR A 106 12.42 -31.84 20.74
N ALA A 107 12.77 -31.34 21.93
CA ALA A 107 12.78 -32.13 23.16
C ALA A 107 11.38 -32.70 23.47
N ALA A 108 11.37 -33.96 23.89
CA ALA A 108 10.17 -34.75 24.18
C ALA A 108 9.87 -34.85 25.69
N ASP A 109 10.21 -33.81 26.43
CA ASP A 109 10.11 -33.73 27.88
C ASP A 109 8.86 -32.96 28.36
N MET A 110 7.93 -32.68 27.44
CA MET A 110 6.56 -32.33 27.80
C MET A 110 5.90 -33.55 28.46
N ALA A 111 5.50 -33.43 29.72
CA ALA A 111 4.71 -34.45 30.43
C ALA A 111 3.26 -34.55 29.91
N ASP A 112 2.95 -33.89 28.79
CA ASP A 112 1.63 -33.82 28.19
C ASP A 112 1.37 -35.07 27.35
N PRO A 113 0.26 -35.81 27.57
CA PRO A 113 -0.08 -37.00 26.79
C PRO A 113 -0.44 -36.68 25.32
N VAL A 114 -0.71 -35.41 24.98
CA VAL A 114 -1.16 -34.97 23.65
C VAL A 114 0.01 -34.47 22.80
N TYR A 115 0.93 -33.69 23.36
CA TYR A 115 2.06 -33.11 22.63
C TYR A 115 3.37 -33.80 23.02
N ARG A 116 4.06 -34.38 22.02
CA ARG A 116 5.31 -35.09 22.26
C ARG A 116 6.54 -34.22 22.10
N GLN A 117 6.42 -33.03 21.53
CA GLN A 117 7.53 -32.10 21.37
C GLN A 117 7.14 -30.70 21.85
N ARG A 118 8.09 -29.95 22.44
CA ARG A 118 7.85 -28.56 22.88
C ARG A 118 7.33 -27.66 21.75
N TRP A 119 7.88 -27.85 20.55
CA TRP A 119 7.41 -27.21 19.31
C TRP A 119 5.92 -27.41 19.02
N GLU A 120 5.40 -28.63 19.18
CA GLU A 120 4.01 -28.95 18.87
C GLU A 120 3.05 -28.20 19.79
N ALA A 121 3.36 -28.14 21.08
CA ALA A 121 2.60 -27.37 22.06
C ALA A 121 2.66 -25.86 21.77
N GLY A 122 3.84 -25.32 21.46
CA GLY A 122 4.01 -23.91 21.09
C GLY A 122 3.21 -23.53 19.84
N ARG A 123 3.25 -24.38 18.80
CA ARG A 123 2.48 -24.20 17.56
C ARG A 123 0.98 -24.26 17.84
N ALA A 124 0.51 -25.23 18.61
CA ALA A 124 -0.91 -25.34 18.97
C ALA A 124 -1.41 -24.11 19.74
N GLY A 125 -0.64 -23.65 20.74
CA GLY A 125 -0.96 -22.43 21.49
C GLY A 125 -0.99 -21.17 20.61
N LEU A 126 -0.13 -21.10 19.58
CA LEU A 126 -0.18 -20.02 18.60
C LEU A 126 -1.42 -20.08 17.71
N HIS A 127 -1.87 -21.25 17.29
CA HIS A 127 -3.15 -21.41 16.58
C HIS A 127 -4.33 -20.92 17.41
N ASP A 128 -4.39 -21.30 18.69
CA ASP A 128 -5.42 -20.84 19.62
C ASP A 128 -5.38 -19.33 19.84
N LEU A 129 -4.17 -18.77 19.95
CA LEU A 129 -3.97 -17.32 20.05
C LEU A 129 -4.51 -16.62 18.80
N VAL A 130 -4.17 -17.10 17.61
CA VAL A 130 -4.63 -16.51 16.34
C VAL A 130 -6.15 -16.57 16.25
N ALA A 131 -6.77 -17.70 16.62
CA ALA A 131 -8.23 -17.82 16.67
C ALA A 131 -8.87 -16.84 17.68
N GLY A 132 -8.20 -16.56 18.80
CA GLY A 132 -8.62 -15.53 19.77
C GLY A 132 -8.52 -14.11 19.20
N VAL A 133 -7.40 -13.80 18.53
CA VAL A 133 -7.14 -12.49 17.91
C VAL A 133 -8.10 -12.22 16.75
N GLN A 134 -8.31 -13.20 15.87
CA GLN A 134 -9.21 -13.10 14.72
C GLN A 134 -10.65 -12.80 15.14
N ARG A 135 -11.14 -13.41 16.22
CA ARG A 135 -12.47 -13.14 16.79
C ARG A 135 -12.63 -11.70 17.26
N ARG A 136 -11.58 -11.10 17.83
CA ARG A 136 -11.59 -9.69 18.26
C ARG A 136 -11.48 -8.74 17.07
N GLY A 137 -10.73 -9.15 16.05
CA GLY A 137 -10.53 -8.39 14.83
C GLY A 137 -9.63 -7.17 15.04
N GLY A 138 -9.18 -6.60 13.92
CA GLY A 138 -8.43 -5.36 13.89
C GLY A 138 -6.96 -5.43 14.31
N HIS A 139 -6.46 -6.56 14.80
CA HIS A 139 -5.05 -6.75 15.11
C HIS A 139 -4.23 -7.12 13.87
N ARG A 140 -2.90 -6.93 13.94
CA ARG A 140 -1.97 -7.44 12.94
C ARG A 140 -0.97 -8.37 13.60
N LEU A 141 -0.61 -9.43 12.89
CA LEU A 141 0.34 -10.43 13.35
C LEU A 141 1.59 -10.41 12.49
N GLY A 142 2.75 -10.55 13.10
CA GLY A 142 4.03 -10.77 12.44
C GLY A 142 4.73 -12.00 13.03
N LEU A 143 5.49 -12.71 12.20
CA LEU A 143 6.22 -13.91 12.59
C LEU A 143 7.71 -13.73 12.32
N VAL A 144 8.49 -13.78 13.39
CA VAL A 144 9.95 -13.91 13.37
C VAL A 144 10.28 -15.29 13.91
N VAL A 145 11.12 -16.04 13.19
CA VAL A 145 11.64 -17.31 13.68
C VAL A 145 13.14 -17.17 13.93
N PHE A 146 13.69 -17.91 14.87
CA PHE A 146 15.13 -17.90 15.12
C PHE A 146 15.66 -19.28 15.53
N ALA A 147 16.92 -19.53 15.21
CA ALA A 147 17.70 -20.63 15.76
C ALA A 147 19.11 -20.12 16.02
N ALA A 148 20.03 -20.23 15.06
CA ALA A 148 21.31 -19.54 15.15
C ALA A 148 21.21 -18.06 14.77
N LYS A 149 20.39 -17.75 13.77
CA LYS A 149 20.11 -16.39 13.29
C LYS A 149 18.59 -16.16 13.24
N PRO A 150 18.12 -14.92 13.44
CA PRO A 150 16.71 -14.59 13.29
C PRO A 150 16.33 -14.33 11.84
N TRP A 151 15.07 -14.59 11.50
CA TRP A 151 14.51 -14.34 10.18
C TRP A 151 13.03 -13.92 10.26
N VAL A 152 12.67 -12.85 9.54
CA VAL A 152 11.27 -12.43 9.39
C VAL A 152 10.61 -13.32 8.33
N VAL A 153 9.75 -14.23 8.80
CA VAL A 153 9.02 -15.18 7.96
C VAL A 153 7.74 -14.58 7.40
N CYS A 154 7.07 -13.77 8.21
CA CYS A 154 5.83 -13.08 7.86
C CYS A 154 5.87 -11.66 8.43
N PRO A 155 5.86 -10.61 7.60
CA PRO A 155 5.74 -9.24 8.08
C PRO A 155 4.36 -8.99 8.69
N LEU A 156 4.19 -7.86 9.39
CA LEU A 156 2.92 -7.47 10.00
C LEU A 156 1.78 -7.49 8.96
N THR A 157 0.79 -8.35 9.20
CA THR A 157 -0.36 -8.54 8.32
C THR A 157 -1.65 -8.71 9.11
N SER A 158 -2.77 -8.29 8.52
CA SER A 158 -4.12 -8.62 9.00
C SER A 158 -4.69 -9.88 8.34
N ASP A 159 -3.92 -10.52 7.45
CA ASP A 159 -4.24 -11.80 6.83
C ASP A 159 -3.78 -12.94 7.75
N TYR A 160 -4.70 -13.39 8.61
CA TYR A 160 -4.42 -14.43 9.60
C TYR A 160 -4.19 -15.81 8.95
N ASP A 161 -4.84 -16.09 7.81
CA ASP A 161 -4.67 -17.36 7.10
C ASP A 161 -3.26 -17.46 6.51
N HIS A 162 -2.74 -16.37 5.95
CA HIS A 162 -1.36 -16.30 5.51
C HIS A 162 -0.36 -16.48 6.66
N PHE A 163 -0.61 -15.84 7.81
CA PHE A 163 0.21 -16.02 9.00
C PHE A 163 0.28 -17.49 9.44
N LEU A 164 -0.88 -18.16 9.53
CA LEU A 164 -0.96 -19.58 9.91
C LEU A 164 -0.27 -20.49 8.90
N ALA A 165 -0.44 -20.24 7.60
CA ALA A 165 0.25 -20.99 6.56
C ALA A 165 1.78 -20.90 6.70
N ARG A 166 2.30 -19.71 7.02
CA ARG A 166 3.73 -19.49 7.25
C ARG A 166 4.22 -20.10 8.56
N LEU A 167 3.41 -20.09 9.62
CA LEU A 167 3.71 -20.78 10.88
C LEU A 167 3.85 -22.30 10.66
N ASP A 168 3.00 -22.86 9.82
CA ASP A 168 2.90 -24.30 9.56
C ASP A 168 3.96 -24.84 8.59
N GLU A 169 4.63 -23.96 7.86
CA GLU A 169 5.66 -24.31 6.88
C GLU A 169 6.98 -24.77 7.53
N PHE A 170 7.28 -24.29 8.74
CA PHE A 170 8.56 -24.52 9.39
C PHE A 170 8.47 -25.53 10.52
N THR A 171 9.56 -26.25 10.75
CA THR A 171 9.72 -27.17 11.87
C THR A 171 11.17 -27.17 12.34
N PRO A 172 11.45 -27.35 13.65
CA PRO A 172 12.82 -27.46 14.16
C PRO A 172 13.63 -28.60 13.53
N LEU A 173 12.96 -29.62 12.98
CA LEU A 173 13.61 -30.76 12.31
C LEU A 173 14.20 -30.40 10.94
N ALA A 174 13.65 -29.38 10.27
CA ALA A 174 14.06 -28.95 8.95
C ALA A 174 14.09 -27.41 8.91
N PRO A 175 15.02 -26.77 9.63
CA PRO A 175 15.07 -25.33 9.70
C PRO A 175 15.48 -24.75 8.33
N PRO A 176 14.85 -23.64 7.89
CA PRO A 176 15.21 -22.96 6.65
C PRO A 176 16.68 -22.52 6.64
N PRO A 177 17.31 -22.42 5.46
CA PRO A 177 18.72 -22.07 5.33
C PRO A 177 19.05 -20.70 5.94
N GLU A 178 18.10 -19.77 5.98
CA GLU A 178 18.22 -18.43 6.55
C GLU A 178 18.50 -18.43 8.07
N LEU A 179 18.10 -19.50 8.77
CA LEU A 179 18.31 -19.68 10.20
C LEU A 179 19.68 -20.30 10.54
N ARG A 180 20.41 -20.77 9.53
CA ARG A 180 21.67 -21.50 9.74
C ARG A 180 22.79 -20.53 10.14
N PRO A 181 23.72 -20.97 10.98
CA PRO A 181 24.88 -20.15 11.32
C PRO A 181 25.77 -19.91 10.11
N ASP A 182 26.44 -18.77 10.13
CA ASP A 182 27.58 -18.57 9.24
C ASP A 182 28.71 -19.48 9.71
N PRO A 183 29.38 -20.24 8.83
CA PRO A 183 30.57 -21.02 9.20
C PRO A 183 31.66 -20.19 9.89
N ALA A 184 31.68 -18.85 9.72
CA ALA A 184 32.64 -17.96 10.36
C ALA A 184 32.21 -17.39 11.73
N GLU A 185 30.96 -17.57 12.16
CA GLU A 185 30.43 -16.93 13.38
C GLU A 185 30.02 -17.95 14.45
N PRO A 186 30.60 -17.89 15.67
CA PRO A 186 30.15 -18.74 16.77
C PRO A 186 28.75 -18.34 17.23
N VAL A 187 27.84 -19.31 17.28
CA VAL A 187 26.47 -19.12 17.76
C VAL A 187 26.43 -19.26 19.26
N THR A 188 26.00 -18.21 19.95
CA THR A 188 25.68 -18.26 21.38
C THR A 188 24.18 -18.07 21.56
N SER A 189 23.51 -18.96 22.28
CA SER A 189 22.04 -18.96 22.47
C SER A 189 21.48 -17.59 22.90
N GLY A 190 22.09 -16.96 23.90
CA GLY A 190 21.67 -15.62 24.37
C GLY A 190 21.84 -14.49 23.34
N THR A 191 22.76 -14.66 22.38
CA THR A 191 22.92 -13.68 21.27
C THR A 191 21.81 -13.83 20.24
N ALA A 192 21.34 -15.06 19.99
CA ALA A 192 20.28 -15.33 19.02
C ALA A 192 18.93 -14.75 19.46
N ILE A 193 18.55 -14.93 20.73
CA ILE A 193 17.33 -14.33 21.30
C ILE A 193 17.39 -12.80 21.21
N GLY A 194 18.52 -12.19 21.61
CA GLY A 194 18.70 -10.74 21.53
C GLY A 194 18.61 -10.22 20.10
N ALA A 195 19.17 -10.95 19.12
CA ALA A 195 19.06 -10.60 17.71
C ALA A 195 17.62 -10.74 17.20
N ALA A 196 16.89 -11.78 17.61
CA ALA A 196 15.49 -12.01 17.24
C ALA A 196 14.56 -10.90 17.77
N LEU A 197 14.75 -10.50 19.03
CA LEU A 197 14.00 -9.39 19.63
C LEU A 197 14.27 -8.07 18.93
N ARG A 198 15.54 -7.77 18.58
CA ARG A 198 15.87 -6.58 17.77
C ARG A 198 15.22 -6.62 16.39
N MET A 199 15.20 -7.79 15.76
CA MET A 199 14.53 -7.96 14.46
C MET A 199 13.03 -7.74 14.57
N ALA A 200 12.37 -8.27 15.61
CA ALA A 200 10.96 -8.01 15.88
C ALA A 200 10.67 -6.52 16.17
N LEU A 201 11.55 -5.82 16.89
CA LEU A 201 11.43 -4.36 17.07
C LEU A 201 11.56 -3.62 15.74
N ALA A 202 12.42 -4.08 14.84
CA ALA A 202 12.61 -3.48 13.52
C ALA A 202 11.43 -3.69 12.56
N THR A 203 10.52 -4.64 12.82
CA THR A 203 9.30 -4.81 12.01
C THR A 203 8.21 -3.79 12.30
N HIS A 204 8.43 -2.86 13.24
CA HIS A 204 7.46 -1.82 13.59
C HIS A 204 7.05 -0.98 12.37
N ASP A 205 5.73 -0.79 12.18
CA ASP A 205 5.19 0.03 11.09
C ASP A 205 4.68 1.37 11.62
N SER A 206 5.48 2.42 11.46
CA SER A 206 5.18 3.78 11.95
C SER A 206 3.93 4.42 11.37
N ARG A 207 3.33 3.83 10.33
CA ARG A 207 2.07 4.29 9.73
C ARG A 207 0.85 3.92 10.57
N PHE A 208 0.99 2.99 11.50
CA PHE A 208 -0.11 2.50 12.34
C PHE A 208 0.17 2.91 13.79
N PRO A 209 -0.51 3.97 14.29
CA PRO A 209 -0.34 4.43 15.66
C PRO A 209 -1.03 3.43 16.62
N GLY A 210 -0.28 2.42 17.06
CA GLY A 210 -0.74 1.38 17.98
C GLY A 210 0.42 0.85 18.84
N TYR A 211 0.08 0.10 19.89
CA TYR A 211 1.07 -0.60 20.69
C TYR A 211 1.54 -1.85 19.95
N GLN A 212 2.86 -2.09 19.96
CA GLN A 212 3.46 -3.33 19.49
C GLN A 212 3.81 -4.21 20.69
N ASP A 213 3.20 -5.38 20.76
CA ASP A 213 3.51 -6.42 21.73
C ASP A 213 4.40 -7.47 21.06
N ILE A 214 5.37 -8.00 21.81
CA ILE A 214 6.26 -9.07 21.34
C ILE A 214 6.02 -10.30 22.21
N LEU A 215 5.64 -11.42 21.59
CA LEU A 215 5.47 -12.70 22.25
C LEU A 215 6.64 -13.62 21.88
N LEU A 216 7.52 -13.88 22.84
CA LEU A 216 8.61 -14.83 22.69
C LEU A 216 8.13 -16.23 23.09
N VAL A 217 8.26 -17.19 22.17
CA VAL A 217 8.05 -18.61 22.40
C VAL A 217 9.40 -19.31 22.25
N SER A 218 9.99 -19.70 23.37
CA SER A 218 11.32 -20.32 23.44
C SER A 218 11.37 -21.32 24.59
N ASP A 219 12.38 -22.17 24.54
CA ASP A 219 12.61 -23.28 25.46
C ASP A 219 13.08 -22.86 26.86
N GLY A 220 13.52 -21.60 27.02
CA GLY A 220 13.84 -21.04 28.33
C GLY A 220 15.20 -21.41 28.91
N ASP A 221 16.13 -21.96 28.13
CA ASP A 221 17.52 -22.14 28.56
C ASP A 221 18.27 -20.80 28.50
N GLY A 222 18.23 -20.05 29.62
CA GLY A 222 18.93 -18.78 29.85
C GLY A 222 19.77 -18.81 31.12
#